data_AF-A0A2A4T1I3-F1
#
_entry.id   AF-A0A2A4T1I3-F1
#
_cell.length_a   1.000
_cell.length_b   1.000
_cell.length_c   1.000
_cell.angle_alpha   90.00
_cell.angle_beta   90.00
_cell.angle_gamma   90.00
#
_symmetry.space_group_name_H-M   'P 1'
#
loop_
_entity.id
_entity.type
_entity.pdbx_description
1 polymer ?
#
loop_
_entity_poly.entity_id
_entity_poly.type
_entity_poly.pdbx_seq_one_letter_code
_entity_poly.pdbx_strand_id
1 'polypeptide(L)'
;MKGLFLHCGANIVEDYQQIIDAVTPQETDTHKPLPHHIFIDMVKNHFGDTMTITEENHSLSHEGARYFGLMKVERKGIITPDYSCVLGLRNSHDKKFPAALVAGSSVFVCDNLSFSGEEKAQRRHTRFMMRDLKGVISRCFARLNDHWGFQAKRFDAYKDFQLGDKEASHLLLRAFEAGACRSNDIKGIWNQWNTPNHPEFQDRNAWSLFNAFTENLKGNLNALPKRTDALHGILDIHCEVVNECI
;
A
#
# COMPACT_ATOMS: atom_id res chain seq x y z
N MET A 1 2.47 -15.91 6.06
CA MET A 1 2.72 -16.09 4.60
C MET A 1 1.40 -15.87 3.88
N LYS A 2 1.21 -14.71 3.21
CA LYS A 2 0.11 -14.36 2.25
C LYS A 2 -0.07 -12.82 2.08
N GLY A 3 0.94 -12.07 1.64
CA GLY A 3 0.79 -10.61 1.42
C GLY A 3 0.54 -10.19 -0.03
N LEU A 4 0.96 -11.00 -1.00
CA LEU A 4 0.97 -10.64 -2.41
C LEU A 4 -0.16 -11.36 -3.16
N PHE A 5 -1.28 -10.66 -3.35
CA PHE A 5 -2.34 -11.15 -4.24
C PHE A 5 -1.90 -10.98 -5.69
N LEU A 6 -1.59 -12.10 -6.34
CA LEU A 6 -1.19 -12.14 -7.73
C LEU A 6 -2.39 -11.86 -8.64
N HIS A 7 -2.21 -10.95 -9.60
CA HIS A 7 -3.11 -10.82 -10.74
C HIS A 7 -2.93 -12.03 -11.69
N CYS A 8 -3.93 -12.36 -12.50
CA CYS A 8 -3.83 -13.42 -13.51
C CYS A 8 -2.55 -13.28 -14.35
N GLY A 9 -1.73 -14.35 -14.36
CA GLY A 9 -0.46 -14.43 -15.10
C GLY A 9 0.78 -13.92 -14.36
N ALA A 10 0.67 -13.58 -13.08
CA ALA A 10 1.82 -13.29 -12.23
C ALA A 10 2.25 -14.52 -11.42
N ASN A 11 3.56 -14.76 -11.35
CA ASN A 11 4.18 -15.81 -10.54
C ASN A 11 4.90 -15.17 -9.36
N ILE A 12 4.79 -15.79 -8.19
CA ILE A 12 5.61 -15.43 -7.03
C ILE A 12 7.07 -15.74 -7.39
N VAL A 13 7.96 -14.81 -7.08
CA VAL A 13 9.40 -15.04 -7.17
C VAL A 13 9.84 -15.73 -5.89
N GLU A 14 10.26 -16.98 -6.00
CA GLU A 14 10.80 -17.76 -4.88
C GLU A 14 12.32 -17.56 -4.72
N ASP A 15 13.02 -17.29 -5.82
CA ASP A 15 14.46 -17.00 -5.87
C ASP A 15 14.70 -15.62 -6.50
N TYR A 16 15.36 -14.72 -5.77
CA TYR A 16 15.69 -13.38 -6.24
C TYR A 16 16.47 -13.38 -7.57
N GLN A 17 17.21 -14.47 -7.87
CA GLN A 17 17.90 -14.65 -9.14
C GLN A 17 16.93 -14.54 -10.34
N GLN A 18 15.67 -14.95 -10.20
CA GLN A 18 14.66 -14.80 -11.27
C GLN A 18 14.41 -13.33 -11.65
N ILE A 19 14.58 -12.39 -10.72
CA ILE A 19 14.44 -10.95 -10.98
C ILE A 19 15.70 -10.41 -11.68
N ILE A 20 16.86 -10.93 -11.34
CA ILE A 20 18.13 -10.59 -12.00
C ILE A 20 18.11 -11.09 -13.45
N ASP A 21 17.63 -12.31 -13.65
CA ASP A 21 17.58 -12.98 -14.96
C ASP A 21 16.45 -12.49 -15.86
N ALA A 22 15.51 -11.69 -15.33
CA ALA A 22 14.43 -11.10 -16.11
C ALA A 22 15.00 -10.22 -17.24
N VAL A 23 14.69 -10.62 -18.48
CA VAL A 23 15.26 -10.00 -19.69
C VAL A 23 14.89 -8.52 -19.75
N THR A 24 15.89 -7.66 -19.61
CA THR A 24 15.71 -6.22 -19.88
C THR A 24 15.93 -5.98 -21.38
N PRO A 25 14.92 -5.47 -22.12
CA PRO A 25 15.04 -5.28 -23.56
C PRO A 25 16.04 -4.17 -23.88
N GLN A 26 16.57 -4.19 -25.11
CA GLN A 26 17.44 -3.14 -25.60
C GLN A 26 16.72 -1.79 -25.59
N GLU A 27 17.43 -0.75 -25.18
CA GLU A 27 16.90 0.61 -25.20
C GLU A 27 16.64 1.13 -26.62
N THR A 28 15.65 1.99 -26.76
CA THR A 28 15.39 2.76 -27.98
C THR A 28 15.60 4.25 -27.71
N ASP A 29 15.43 5.11 -28.72
CA ASP A 29 15.55 6.57 -28.56
C ASP A 29 14.58 7.14 -27.52
N THR A 30 13.39 6.55 -27.43
CA THR A 30 12.28 7.04 -26.60
C THR A 30 12.01 6.20 -25.36
N HIS A 31 12.54 4.97 -25.31
CA HIS A 31 12.34 4.03 -24.21
C HIS A 31 13.66 3.56 -23.64
N LYS A 32 13.90 3.84 -22.35
CA LYS A 32 15.10 3.45 -21.60
C LYS A 32 14.68 2.51 -20.45
N PRO A 33 14.52 1.19 -20.71
CA PRO A 33 14.11 0.21 -19.71
C PRO A 33 15.04 0.21 -18.50
N LEU A 34 14.46 0.01 -17.31
CA LEU A 34 15.19 -0.11 -16.05
C LEU A 34 15.15 -1.57 -15.61
N PRO A 35 16.30 -2.27 -15.49
CA PRO A 35 16.32 -3.61 -14.91
C PRO A 35 15.63 -3.65 -13.55
N HIS A 36 14.85 -4.69 -13.30
CA HIS A 36 14.02 -4.76 -12.09
C HIS A 36 14.86 -4.76 -10.81
N HIS A 37 15.94 -5.55 -10.77
CA HIS A 37 16.84 -5.61 -9.62
C HIS A 37 17.50 -4.25 -9.30
N ILE A 38 17.94 -3.49 -10.32
CA ILE A 38 18.50 -2.15 -10.10
C ILE A 38 17.51 -1.22 -9.40
N PHE A 39 16.23 -1.28 -9.78
CA PHE A 39 15.21 -0.48 -9.10
C PHE A 39 15.03 -0.88 -7.64
N ILE A 40 14.99 -2.20 -7.37
CA ILE A 40 14.89 -2.75 -6.02
C ILE A 40 16.08 -2.32 -5.18
N ASP A 41 17.30 -2.48 -5.69
CA ASP A 41 18.53 -2.14 -4.99
C ASP A 41 18.61 -0.63 -4.68
N MET A 42 18.18 0.22 -5.62
CA MET A 42 18.07 1.66 -5.37
C MET A 42 17.13 2.01 -4.22
N VAL A 43 16.00 1.29 -4.09
CA VAL A 43 15.06 1.45 -2.97
C VAL A 43 15.68 0.91 -1.67
N LYS A 44 16.28 -0.28 -1.72
CA LYS A 44 16.92 -0.93 -0.57
C LYS A 44 18.06 -0.09 0.02
N ASN A 45 18.85 0.53 -0.83
CA ASN A 45 19.95 1.41 -0.41
C ASN A 45 19.47 2.68 0.32
N HIS A 46 18.17 3.02 0.27
CA HIS A 46 17.62 4.19 0.94
C HIS A 46 17.21 3.94 2.39
N PHE A 47 17.07 2.69 2.84
CA PHE A 47 16.72 2.37 4.23
C PHE A 47 17.82 2.79 5.22
N GLY A 48 19.09 2.72 4.79
CA GLY A 48 20.25 3.03 5.60
C GLY A 48 20.26 2.27 6.92
N ASP A 49 20.73 2.91 7.99
CA ASP A 49 20.79 2.30 9.33
C ASP A 49 19.51 2.47 10.14
N THR A 50 18.55 3.28 9.67
CA THR A 50 17.38 3.69 10.45
C THR A 50 16.15 2.78 10.29
N MET A 51 16.12 2.00 9.21
CA MET A 51 14.98 1.15 8.86
C MET A 51 15.46 -0.27 8.55
N THR A 52 14.58 -1.24 8.75
CA THR A 52 14.83 -2.64 8.42
C THR A 52 13.65 -3.18 7.62
N ILE A 53 13.93 -3.97 6.59
CA ILE A 53 12.91 -4.74 5.87
C ILE A 53 12.66 -6.01 6.68
N THR A 54 11.43 -6.19 7.17
CA THR A 54 11.06 -7.36 7.96
C THR A 54 10.42 -8.46 7.12
N GLU A 55 9.83 -8.10 5.99
CA GLU A 55 9.28 -9.04 5.02
C GLU A 55 9.38 -8.44 3.61
N GLU A 56 9.71 -9.23 2.62
CA GLU A 56 9.58 -8.84 1.21
C GLU A 56 8.99 -9.95 0.37
N ASN A 57 8.11 -9.57 -0.55
CA ASN A 57 7.50 -10.46 -1.52
C ASN A 57 7.64 -9.84 -2.91
N HIS A 58 7.92 -10.68 -3.90
CA HIS A 58 8.14 -10.25 -5.26
C HIS A 58 7.33 -11.11 -6.24
N SER A 59 6.93 -10.52 -7.36
CA SER A 59 6.30 -11.24 -8.45
C SER A 59 6.72 -10.69 -9.81
N LEU A 60 6.73 -11.60 -10.77
CA LEU A 60 6.95 -11.32 -12.17
C LEU A 60 5.75 -11.82 -12.97
N SER A 61 5.39 -11.10 -14.03
CA SER A 61 4.36 -11.51 -14.98
C SER A 61 4.78 -11.18 -16.39
N HIS A 62 4.06 -11.75 -17.38
CA HIS A 62 4.31 -11.50 -18.80
C HIS A 62 5.77 -11.80 -19.16
N GLU A 63 6.20 -13.03 -18.89
CA GLU A 63 7.56 -13.52 -19.21
C GLU A 63 8.67 -12.68 -18.59
N GLY A 64 8.43 -12.14 -17.38
CA GLY A 64 9.41 -11.34 -16.65
C GLY A 64 9.39 -9.84 -16.99
N ALA A 65 8.58 -9.40 -17.97
CA ALA A 65 8.56 -8.00 -18.40
C ALA A 65 7.90 -7.04 -17.39
N ARG A 66 7.17 -7.56 -16.40
CA ARG A 66 6.42 -6.76 -15.42
C ARG A 66 6.67 -7.25 -14.01
N TYR A 67 7.14 -6.33 -13.17
CA TYR A 67 7.51 -6.58 -11.79
C TYR A 67 6.58 -5.87 -10.80
N PHE A 68 6.22 -6.59 -9.74
CA PHE A 68 5.58 -6.03 -8.55
C PHE A 68 6.28 -6.55 -7.30
N GLY A 69 6.57 -5.64 -6.37
CA GLY A 69 7.16 -5.95 -5.09
C GLY A 69 6.38 -5.32 -3.94
N LEU A 70 6.44 -5.99 -2.79
CA LEU A 70 5.91 -5.48 -1.53
C LEU A 70 6.98 -5.69 -0.46
N MET A 71 7.32 -4.64 0.28
CA MET A 71 8.27 -4.69 1.38
C MET A 71 7.60 -4.17 2.65
N LYS A 72 7.56 -4.96 3.73
CA LYS A 72 7.23 -4.49 5.08
C LYS A 72 8.48 -3.88 5.69
N VAL A 73 8.34 -2.68 6.22
CA VAL A 73 9.45 -1.86 6.71
C VAL A 73 9.14 -1.42 8.13
N GLU A 74 10.11 -1.59 8.99
CA GLU A 74 10.07 -1.12 10.37
C GLU A 74 11.16 -0.10 10.62
N ARG A 75 10.86 0.89 11.46
CA ARG A 75 11.85 1.84 11.94
C ARG A 75 12.56 1.23 13.14
N LYS A 76 13.89 1.18 13.12
CA LYS A 76 14.65 0.60 14.23
C LYS A 76 14.35 1.34 15.53
N GLY A 77 14.00 0.58 16.57
CA GLY A 77 13.68 1.10 17.90
C GLY A 77 12.23 1.58 18.09
N ILE A 78 11.36 1.44 17.08
CA ILE A 78 9.92 1.72 17.20
C ILE A 78 9.16 0.44 16.85
N ILE A 79 8.35 -0.05 17.81
CA ILE A 79 7.45 -1.18 17.60
C ILE A 79 6.03 -0.64 17.54
N THR A 80 5.36 -0.83 16.41
CA THR A 80 3.92 -0.60 16.28
C THR A 80 3.24 -1.97 16.28
N PRO A 81 2.33 -2.28 17.23
CA PRO A 81 1.75 -3.64 17.34
C PRO A 81 0.65 -3.93 16.31
N ASP A 82 -0.05 -2.89 15.82
CA ASP A 82 -1.30 -3.08 15.04
C ASP A 82 -1.14 -2.86 13.53
N TYR A 83 -0.09 -2.14 13.11
CA TYR A 83 0.20 -1.89 11.70
C TYR A 83 1.70 -1.81 11.41
N SER A 84 2.08 -2.23 10.21
CA SER A 84 3.41 -2.05 9.64
C SER A 84 3.38 -0.98 8.56
N CYS A 85 4.52 -0.36 8.31
CA CYS A 85 4.71 0.41 7.09
C CYS A 85 5.00 -0.57 5.94
N VAL A 86 4.41 -0.31 4.77
CA VAL A 86 4.67 -1.08 3.56
C VAL A 86 5.09 -0.18 2.40
N LEU A 87 6.03 -0.67 1.61
CA LEU A 87 6.40 -0.10 0.33
C LEU A 87 5.93 -1.02 -0.79
N GLY A 88 5.18 -0.46 -1.73
CA GLY A 88 4.79 -1.11 -2.97
C GLY A 88 5.69 -0.65 -4.11
N LEU A 89 6.27 -1.60 -4.84
CA LEU A 89 7.13 -1.34 -5.99
C LEU A 89 6.47 -1.87 -7.25
N ARG A 90 6.56 -1.11 -8.35
CA ARG A 90 6.14 -1.56 -9.67
C ARG A 90 7.13 -1.11 -10.73
N ASN A 91 7.42 -1.98 -11.68
CA ASN A 91 8.24 -1.65 -12.84
C ASN A 91 7.79 -2.47 -14.06
N SER A 92 8.00 -1.96 -15.28
CA SER A 92 7.78 -2.74 -16.50
C SER A 92 8.78 -2.41 -17.59
N HIS A 93 9.06 -3.40 -18.41
CA HIS A 93 9.89 -3.30 -19.60
C HIS A 93 9.06 -3.09 -20.87
N ASP A 94 7.80 -3.51 -20.86
CA ASP A 94 6.86 -3.49 -21.99
C ASP A 94 6.05 -2.18 -22.15
N LYS A 95 6.50 -1.10 -21.49
CA LYS A 95 5.87 0.24 -21.49
C LYS A 95 4.46 0.26 -20.88
N LYS A 96 4.01 -0.82 -20.22
CA LYS A 96 2.67 -0.86 -19.63
C LYS A 96 2.54 0.08 -18.42
N PHE A 97 3.59 0.18 -17.60
CA PHE A 97 3.61 1.08 -16.45
C PHE A 97 4.99 1.74 -16.25
N PRO A 98 5.03 2.98 -15.75
CA PRO A 98 6.28 3.58 -15.27
C PRO A 98 6.84 2.81 -14.07
N ALA A 99 8.12 3.01 -13.78
CA ALA A 99 8.68 2.64 -12.47
C ALA A 99 7.98 3.48 -11.40
N ALA A 100 7.42 2.85 -10.38
CA ALA A 100 6.66 3.50 -9.33
C ALA A 100 6.99 2.90 -7.96
N LEU A 101 7.00 3.76 -6.96
CA LEU A 101 7.17 3.42 -5.56
C LEU A 101 6.03 4.09 -4.79
N VAL A 102 5.32 3.33 -3.96
CA VAL A 102 4.25 3.84 -3.11
C VAL A 102 4.52 3.45 -1.66
N ALA A 103 4.20 4.37 -0.76
CA ALA A 103 4.21 4.14 0.67
C ALA A 103 2.79 3.87 1.16
N GLY A 104 2.65 3.02 2.17
CA GLY A 104 1.37 2.70 2.79
C GLY A 104 1.54 2.09 4.16
N SER A 105 0.43 1.65 4.72
CA SER A 105 0.39 0.81 5.91
C SER A 105 -0.20 -0.55 5.59
N SER A 106 0.15 -1.56 6.37
CA SER A 106 -0.52 -2.86 6.34
C SER A 106 -0.94 -3.23 7.75
N VAL A 107 -2.17 -3.70 7.92
CA VAL A 107 -2.68 -4.17 9.22
C VAL A 107 -2.20 -5.60 9.45
N PHE A 108 -1.52 -5.85 10.57
CA PHE A 108 -0.79 -7.11 10.78
C PHE A 108 -1.67 -8.35 10.76
N VAL A 109 -2.87 -8.27 11.33
CA VAL A 109 -3.74 -9.43 11.54
C VAL A 109 -4.44 -9.90 10.27
N CYS A 110 -4.44 -9.10 9.18
CA CYS A 110 -5.31 -9.37 8.04
C CYS A 110 -4.60 -9.51 6.70
N ASP A 111 -3.28 -9.37 6.63
CA ASP A 111 -2.57 -9.19 5.35
C ASP A 111 -3.20 -8.07 4.48
N ASN A 112 -3.92 -7.13 5.11
CA ASN A 112 -4.63 -6.03 4.43
C ASN A 112 -3.68 -4.89 4.15
N LEU A 113 -3.34 -4.74 2.87
CA LEU A 113 -2.61 -3.58 2.40
C LEU A 113 -3.53 -2.36 2.37
N SER A 114 -3.04 -1.25 2.88
CA SER A 114 -3.71 0.04 2.96
C SER A 114 -2.72 1.08 2.47
N PHE A 115 -2.65 1.23 1.14
CA PHE A 115 -1.81 2.25 0.52
C PHE A 115 -2.50 3.61 0.61
N SER A 116 -1.72 4.67 0.79
CA SER A 116 -2.20 6.05 0.71
C SER A 116 -1.24 6.88 -0.14
N GLY A 117 -1.76 7.77 -0.97
CA GLY A 117 -0.94 8.70 -1.75
C GLY A 117 -0.31 8.10 -3.02
N GLU A 118 -1.11 7.88 -4.06
CA GLU A 118 -0.62 7.27 -5.30
C GLU A 118 -0.11 8.26 -6.36
N GLU A 119 -0.48 9.55 -6.35
CA GLU A 119 -0.44 10.26 -7.63
C GLU A 119 0.92 10.83 -8.12
N LYS A 120 2.05 10.73 -7.39
CA LYS A 120 3.28 11.46 -7.80
C LYS A 120 4.64 10.77 -7.63
N ALA A 121 4.74 9.53 -7.13
CA ALA A 121 6.02 8.83 -6.98
C ALA A 121 6.29 7.81 -8.11
N GLN A 122 6.26 8.29 -9.35
CA GLN A 122 6.47 7.47 -10.55
C GLN A 122 7.37 8.16 -11.57
N ARG A 123 8.09 7.36 -12.37
CA ARG A 123 8.94 7.84 -13.45
C ARG A 123 8.85 6.96 -14.69
N ARG A 124 8.64 7.59 -15.84
CA ARG A 124 8.64 6.92 -17.16
C ARG A 124 10.06 6.62 -17.62
N HIS A 125 10.23 5.48 -18.28
CA HIS A 125 11.46 4.95 -18.88
C HIS A 125 11.96 5.79 -20.05
N THR A 126 12.46 6.98 -19.74
CA THR A 126 13.00 7.95 -20.70
C THR A 126 14.48 8.22 -20.41
N ARG A 127 15.18 8.95 -21.28
CA ARG A 127 16.60 9.31 -21.09
C ARG A 127 16.96 9.95 -19.74
N PHE A 128 16.00 10.57 -19.06
CA PHE A 128 16.21 11.22 -17.76
C PHE A 128 15.73 10.38 -16.56
N MET A 129 15.28 9.15 -16.80
CA MET A 129 14.74 8.28 -15.74
C MET A 129 15.69 8.16 -14.55
N MET A 130 16.94 7.75 -14.77
CA MET A 130 17.89 7.49 -13.69
C MET A 130 18.21 8.73 -12.85
N ARG A 131 18.31 9.91 -13.49
CA ARG A 131 18.49 11.19 -12.81
C ARG A 131 17.32 11.49 -11.88
N ASP A 132 16.10 11.32 -12.38
CA ASP A 132 14.89 11.75 -11.68
C ASP A 132 14.40 10.72 -10.66
N LEU A 133 14.69 9.43 -10.87
CA LEU A 133 14.24 8.33 -10.03
C LEU A 133 14.79 8.42 -8.61
N LYS A 134 16.04 8.87 -8.42
CA LYS A 134 16.62 9.10 -7.09
C LYS A 134 15.77 10.09 -6.28
N GLY A 135 15.39 11.22 -6.88
CA GLY A 135 14.52 12.20 -6.23
C GLY A 135 13.10 11.69 -5.98
N VAL A 136 12.58 10.81 -6.85
CA VAL A 136 11.29 10.14 -6.63
C VAL A 136 11.36 9.24 -5.39
N ILE A 137 12.41 8.42 -5.27
CA ILE A 137 12.64 7.54 -4.12
C ILE A 137 12.76 8.38 -2.84
N SER A 138 13.63 9.39 -2.82
CA SER A 138 13.81 10.23 -1.62
C SER A 138 12.53 10.91 -1.16
N ARG A 139 11.69 11.42 -2.07
CA ARG A 139 10.39 12.00 -1.70
C ARG A 139 9.42 10.96 -1.13
N CYS A 140 9.47 9.73 -1.61
CA CYS A 140 8.64 8.66 -1.06
C CYS A 140 9.07 8.31 0.37
N PHE A 141 10.36 8.21 0.64
CA PHE A 141 10.88 7.96 1.99
C PHE A 141 10.66 9.14 2.96
N ALA A 142 10.75 10.38 2.48
CA ALA A 142 10.38 11.54 3.30
C ALA A 142 8.92 11.45 3.75
N ARG A 143 8.00 11.16 2.82
CA ARG A 143 6.58 10.93 3.15
C ARG A 143 6.40 9.75 4.08
N LEU A 144 7.15 8.67 3.88
CA LEU A 144 7.10 7.50 4.76
C LEU A 144 7.37 7.87 6.22
N ASN A 145 8.37 8.72 6.44
CA ASN A 145 8.69 9.25 7.76
C ASN A 145 7.55 10.10 8.34
N ASP A 146 6.96 10.99 7.54
CA ASP A 146 5.81 11.81 7.96
C ASP A 146 4.59 10.93 8.32
N HIS A 147 4.36 9.88 7.52
CA HIS A 147 3.23 8.97 7.70
C HIS A 147 3.33 8.12 8.97
N TRP A 148 4.52 7.73 9.43
CA TRP A 148 4.64 6.89 10.63
C TRP A 148 4.03 7.53 11.87
N GLY A 149 4.33 8.82 12.11
CA GLY A 149 3.82 9.53 13.27
C GLY A 149 2.32 9.81 13.16
N PHE A 150 1.85 10.20 11.97
CA PHE A 150 0.46 10.55 11.78
C PHE A 150 -0.47 9.32 11.77
N GLN A 151 -0.04 8.21 11.16
CA GLN A 151 -0.83 6.97 11.13
C GLN A 151 -1.04 6.38 12.54
N ALA A 152 -0.04 6.49 13.43
CA ALA A 152 -0.18 6.05 14.82
C ALA A 152 -1.34 6.81 15.48
N LYS A 153 -1.25 8.15 15.47
CA LYS A 153 -2.26 9.04 16.03
C LYS A 153 -3.65 8.76 15.46
N ARG A 154 -3.75 8.59 14.14
CA ARG A 154 -5.00 8.26 13.45
C ARG A 154 -5.61 6.96 13.95
N PHE A 155 -4.83 5.87 13.96
CA PHE A 155 -5.36 4.57 14.34
C PHE A 155 -5.70 4.48 15.82
N ASP A 156 -4.96 5.18 16.69
CA ASP A 156 -5.33 5.31 18.09
C ASP A 156 -6.67 6.05 18.23
N ALA A 157 -6.87 7.17 17.53
CA ALA A 157 -8.16 7.87 17.50
C ALA A 157 -9.31 6.98 16.98
N TYR A 158 -9.06 6.15 15.96
CA TYR A 158 -10.06 5.21 15.44
C TYR A 158 -10.45 4.13 16.45
N LYS A 159 -9.50 3.66 17.27
CA LYS A 159 -9.77 2.65 18.30
C LYS A 159 -10.56 3.24 19.46
N ASP A 160 -10.28 4.49 19.81
CA ASP A 160 -10.94 5.21 20.90
C ASP A 160 -12.38 5.60 20.56
N PHE A 161 -12.73 5.69 19.27
CA PHE A 161 -14.06 6.09 18.82
C PHE A 161 -15.02 4.91 18.65
N GLN A 162 -15.86 4.66 19.65
CA GLN A 162 -16.90 3.62 19.61
C GLN A 162 -18.01 3.98 18.62
N LEU A 163 -18.51 2.97 17.89
CA LEU A 163 -19.55 3.16 16.88
C LEU A 163 -20.74 2.23 17.10
N GLY A 164 -21.94 2.80 17.11
CA GLY A 164 -23.18 2.03 17.01
C GLY A 164 -23.49 1.61 15.57
N ASP A 165 -24.37 0.62 15.41
CA ASP A 165 -24.79 0.11 14.09
C ASP A 165 -25.34 1.20 13.15
N LYS A 166 -26.05 2.17 13.72
CA LYS A 166 -26.61 3.31 12.97
C LYS A 166 -25.51 4.20 12.41
N GLU A 167 -24.50 4.52 13.22
CA GLU A 167 -23.36 5.35 12.82
C GLU A 167 -22.50 4.61 11.80
N ALA A 168 -22.19 3.34 12.04
CA ALA A 168 -21.46 2.51 11.11
C ALA A 168 -22.18 2.38 9.75
N SER A 169 -23.51 2.21 9.75
CA SER A 169 -24.31 2.19 8.51
C SER A 169 -24.25 3.53 7.78
N HIS A 170 -24.31 4.64 8.51
CA HIS A 170 -24.22 5.98 7.94
C HIS A 170 -22.83 6.21 7.32
N LEU A 171 -21.76 5.90 8.04
CA LEU A 171 -20.38 6.00 7.56
C LEU A 171 -20.14 5.08 6.36
N LEU A 172 -20.73 3.89 6.33
CA LEU A 172 -20.67 2.98 5.19
C LEU A 172 -21.25 3.62 3.93
N LEU A 173 -22.42 4.26 4.04
CA LEU A 173 -23.05 4.96 2.91
C LEU A 173 -22.21 6.16 2.46
N ARG A 174 -21.71 6.97 3.41
CA ARG A 174 -20.81 8.10 3.14
C ARG A 174 -19.54 7.68 2.42
N ALA A 175 -18.94 6.57 2.83
CA ALA A 175 -17.75 6.01 2.19
C ALA A 175 -18.05 5.50 0.77
N PHE A 176 -19.22 4.89 0.54
CA PHE A 176 -19.68 4.54 -0.80
C PHE A 176 -19.83 5.78 -1.70
N GLU A 177 -20.49 6.83 -1.22
CA GLU A 177 -20.66 8.10 -1.95
C GLU A 177 -19.31 8.76 -2.29
N ALA A 178 -18.34 8.68 -1.38
CA ALA A 178 -16.98 9.19 -1.59
C ALA A 178 -16.12 8.30 -2.51
N GLY A 179 -16.62 7.14 -2.95
CA GLY A 179 -15.91 6.22 -3.82
C GLY A 179 -14.87 5.33 -3.12
N ALA A 180 -14.94 5.21 -1.80
CA ALA A 180 -14.10 4.29 -1.02
C ALA A 180 -14.45 2.81 -1.27
N CYS A 181 -15.69 2.52 -1.66
CA CYS A 181 -16.13 1.18 -2.05
C CYS A 181 -17.17 1.24 -3.18
N ARG A 182 -17.46 0.10 -3.81
CA ARG A 182 -18.56 -0.03 -4.81
C ARG A 182 -19.83 -0.54 -4.13
N SER A 183 -20.96 -0.41 -4.82
CA SER A 183 -22.25 -0.92 -4.36
C SER A 183 -22.21 -2.42 -4.03
N ASN A 184 -21.55 -3.22 -4.87
CA ASN A 184 -21.38 -4.66 -4.64
C ASN A 184 -20.48 -5.00 -3.44
N ASP A 185 -19.64 -4.06 -2.99
CA ASP A 185 -18.73 -4.24 -1.87
C ASP A 185 -19.49 -4.05 -0.52
N ILE A 186 -20.59 -3.28 -0.50
CA ILE A 186 -21.34 -2.87 0.72
C ILE A 186 -21.75 -4.05 1.58
N LYS A 187 -22.35 -5.10 0.99
CA LYS A 187 -22.85 -6.26 1.76
C LYS A 187 -21.69 -7.01 2.45
N GLY A 188 -20.57 -7.16 1.76
CA GLY A 188 -19.40 -7.85 2.32
C GLY A 188 -18.79 -7.06 3.47
N ILE A 189 -18.68 -5.74 3.32
CA ILE A 189 -18.22 -4.83 4.39
C ILE A 189 -19.16 -4.91 5.60
N TRP A 190 -20.47 -4.83 5.37
CA TRP A 190 -21.46 -4.92 6.46
C TRP A 190 -21.42 -6.26 7.19
N ASN A 191 -21.15 -7.36 6.48
CA ASN A 191 -20.94 -8.66 7.11
C ASN A 191 -19.67 -8.67 7.97
N GLN A 192 -18.56 -8.14 7.47
CA GLN A 192 -17.32 -8.04 8.26
C GLN A 192 -17.47 -7.14 9.49
N TRP A 193 -18.26 -6.07 9.39
CA TRP A 193 -18.59 -5.25 10.55
C TRP A 193 -19.31 -6.07 11.63
N ASN A 194 -20.36 -6.82 11.26
CA ASN A 194 -21.18 -7.59 12.20
C ASN A 194 -20.56 -8.90 12.69
N THR A 195 -19.76 -9.55 11.86
CA THR A 195 -19.12 -10.82 12.15
C THR A 195 -17.73 -10.79 11.52
N PRO A 196 -16.78 -10.09 12.15
CA PRO A 196 -15.43 -9.95 11.61
C PRO A 196 -14.74 -11.31 11.57
N ASN A 197 -13.93 -11.52 10.54
CA ASN A 197 -13.09 -12.72 10.42
C ASN A 197 -12.03 -12.81 11.53
N HIS A 198 -11.69 -11.67 12.14
CA HIS A 198 -10.62 -11.52 13.12
C HIS A 198 -11.20 -11.04 14.47
N PRO A 199 -10.91 -11.71 15.60
CA PRO A 199 -11.37 -11.31 16.93
C PRO A 199 -11.01 -9.87 17.30
N GLU A 200 -9.87 -9.38 16.83
CA GLU A 200 -9.32 -8.04 17.09
C GLU A 200 -10.22 -6.90 16.59
N PHE A 201 -11.24 -7.19 15.78
CA PHE A 201 -12.19 -6.20 15.28
C PHE A 201 -13.59 -6.34 15.87
N GLN A 202 -13.77 -7.16 16.90
CA GLN A 202 -15.06 -7.33 17.57
C GLN A 202 -15.45 -6.16 18.47
N ASP A 203 -14.53 -5.21 18.71
CA ASP A 203 -14.71 -4.08 19.63
C ASP A 203 -15.68 -2.99 19.15
N ARG A 204 -16.15 -3.04 17.89
CA ARG A 204 -17.17 -2.13 17.33
C ARG A 204 -16.80 -0.64 17.41
N ASN A 205 -15.56 -0.29 17.10
CA ASN A 205 -15.08 1.09 16.95
C ASN A 205 -14.80 1.46 15.48
N ALA A 206 -14.38 2.69 15.23
CA ALA A 206 -14.01 3.13 13.89
C ALA A 206 -12.85 2.30 13.29
N TRP A 207 -11.97 1.75 14.14
CA TRP A 207 -10.92 0.82 13.73
C TRP A 207 -11.48 -0.51 13.22
N SER A 208 -12.48 -1.08 13.90
CA SER A 208 -13.22 -2.25 13.42
C SER A 208 -13.89 -1.99 12.07
N LEU A 209 -14.51 -0.81 11.89
CA LEU A 209 -15.15 -0.45 10.63
C LEU A 209 -14.11 -0.29 9.52
N PHE A 210 -13.01 0.41 9.78
CA PHE A 210 -11.90 0.56 8.83
C PHE A 210 -11.41 -0.81 8.33
N ASN A 211 -11.24 -1.77 9.25
CA ASN A 211 -10.80 -3.11 8.88
C ASN A 211 -11.85 -3.94 8.14
N ALA A 212 -13.15 -3.72 8.40
CA ALA A 212 -14.21 -4.32 7.60
C ALA A 212 -14.15 -3.88 6.12
N PHE A 213 -13.79 -2.61 5.87
CA PHE A 213 -13.54 -2.12 4.51
C PHE A 213 -12.31 -2.76 3.88
N THR A 214 -11.16 -2.67 4.55
CA THR A 214 -9.89 -3.14 3.96
C THR A 214 -9.92 -4.64 3.70
N GLU A 215 -10.56 -5.42 4.56
CA GLU A 215 -10.77 -6.86 4.38
C GLU A 215 -11.56 -7.18 3.11
N ASN A 216 -12.63 -6.43 2.86
CA ASN A 216 -13.46 -6.64 1.68
C ASN A 216 -12.79 -6.10 0.40
N LEU A 217 -11.86 -5.15 0.52
CA LEU A 217 -11.12 -4.55 -0.60
C LEU A 217 -9.89 -5.38 -1.04
N LYS A 218 -9.60 -6.51 -0.36
CA LYS A 218 -8.55 -7.45 -0.76
C LYS A 218 -8.68 -7.85 -2.24
N GLY A 219 -7.51 -7.96 -2.90
CA GLY A 219 -7.41 -8.48 -4.26
C GLY A 219 -7.42 -7.44 -5.40
N ASN A 220 -7.66 -6.14 -5.14
CA ASN A 220 -7.54 -5.09 -6.16
C ASN A 220 -6.52 -4.01 -5.79
N LEU A 221 -5.24 -4.37 -5.91
CA LEU A 221 -4.10 -3.50 -5.54
C LEU A 221 -4.06 -2.16 -6.28
N ASN A 222 -4.60 -2.08 -7.50
CA ASN A 222 -4.59 -0.83 -8.28
C ASN A 222 -5.62 0.18 -7.79
N ALA A 223 -6.77 -0.28 -7.28
CA ALA A 223 -7.82 0.61 -6.78
C ALA A 223 -7.67 0.94 -5.30
N LEU A 224 -6.87 0.13 -4.59
CA LEU A 224 -6.69 0.19 -3.14
C LEU A 224 -6.23 1.56 -2.65
N PRO A 225 -5.20 2.23 -3.23
CA PRO A 225 -4.71 3.49 -2.68
C PRO A 225 -5.78 4.59 -2.65
N LYS A 226 -6.45 4.81 -3.78
CA LYS A 226 -7.51 5.82 -3.90
C LYS A 226 -8.69 5.54 -2.97
N ARG A 227 -9.06 4.27 -2.80
CA ARG A 227 -10.18 3.86 -1.96
C ARG A 227 -9.88 4.04 -0.48
N THR A 228 -8.68 3.64 -0.07
CA THR A 228 -8.21 3.82 1.30
C THR A 228 -8.06 5.31 1.63
N ASP A 229 -7.52 6.13 0.72
CA ASP A 229 -7.44 7.59 0.89
C ASP A 229 -8.83 8.21 1.13
N ALA A 230 -9.82 7.81 0.33
CA ALA A 230 -11.20 8.26 0.52
C ALA A 230 -11.79 7.81 1.86
N LEU A 231 -11.52 6.57 2.28
CA LEU A 231 -11.97 6.06 3.57
C LEU A 231 -11.34 6.81 4.74
N HIS A 232 -10.03 7.06 4.69
CA HIS A 232 -9.34 7.90 5.67
C HIS A 232 -9.97 9.28 5.78
N GLY A 233 -10.27 9.94 4.66
CA GLY A 233 -10.93 11.24 4.68
C GLY A 233 -12.27 11.25 5.42
N ILE A 234 -13.07 10.17 5.32
CA ILE A 234 -14.35 10.07 6.04
C ILE A 234 -14.13 9.81 7.54
N LEU A 235 -13.26 8.86 7.88
CA LEU A 235 -13.06 8.46 9.27
C LEU A 235 -12.23 9.47 10.06
N ASP A 236 -11.25 10.13 9.44
CA ASP A 236 -10.47 11.21 10.06
C ASP A 236 -11.38 12.35 10.52
N ILE A 237 -12.34 12.76 9.68
CA ILE A 237 -13.33 13.79 10.03
C ILE A 237 -14.21 13.31 11.18
N HIS A 238 -14.67 12.06 11.13
CA HIS A 238 -15.60 11.54 12.13
C HIS A 238 -14.94 11.33 13.50
N CYS A 239 -13.68 10.88 13.52
CA CYS A 239 -12.91 10.63 14.73
C CYS A 239 -12.09 11.86 15.17
N GLU A 240 -12.34 13.03 14.59
CA GLU A 240 -11.68 14.30 14.92
C GLU A 240 -10.14 14.24 14.85
N VAL A 241 -9.61 13.49 13.88
CA VAL A 241 -8.16 13.35 13.68
C VAL A 241 -7.59 14.67 13.17
N VAL A 242 -6.92 15.41 14.05
CA VAL A 242 -6.26 16.67 13.70
C VAL A 242 -4.91 16.38 13.05
N ASN A 243 -4.76 16.77 11.80
CA ASN A 243 -3.45 16.77 11.15
C ASN A 243 -2.73 18.07 11.50
N GLU A 244 -1.85 18.03 12.50
CA GLU A 244 -1.04 19.19 12.92
C GLU A 244 0.02 19.58 11.86
N CYS A 245 0.09 18.87 10.73
CA CYS A 245 0.97 19.16 9.61
C CYS A 245 0.23 19.89 8.48
N ILE A 246 -0.04 21.19 8.67
CA ILE A 246 -0.23 22.17 7.58
C ILE A 246 0.64 23.38 7.87
#